data_AF-A0A635X736-F1
#
_entry.id   AF-A0A635X736-F1
#
_cell.length_a   1.000
_cell.length_b   1.000
_cell.length_c   1.000
_cell.angle_alpha   90.00
_cell.angle_beta   90.00
_cell.angle_gamma   90.00
#
_symmetry.space_group_name_H-M   'P 1'
#
loop_
_entity.id
_entity.type
_entity.pdbx_description
1 polymer ?
#
loop_
_entity_poly.entity_id
_entity_poly.type
_entity_poly.pdbx_seq_one_letter_code
_entity_poly.pdbx_strand_id
1 'polypeptide(L)'
;MNIEQIFEKRLDRNINGVVKAEQTDDASAWIELDEYVITRELEGHLRHFFESYVPATGPDRIRMENKIGVWVSGFFGSGKSHFIKILSYLLSNRKVSHNGTERHAYSFFEDKIKDALFLADINKAVHHPTEVILFNIDSRANVDDKEDAILKVFLKVFNERVGYCADFPHIAHLERELAKRGQYDAFKTAFATITDSSWEKERDSYYFISDEMAEALSQATGQSVDASRQWVEQLDKNFPLDINNFCQWVKEWLDENGKNILFMVDEVGQFIGKNTQMMLKLQTITENLGVICGGRAWVIVTSQADINAAIGGMSSRDGQDFSKIQGRFSTRLQLSSSNTSEVIQKRLLVKTDAAKPALAKVWQEKGDILRNQLAFDP
;
A
#
# COMPACT_ATOMS: atom_id res chain seq x y z
N MET A 1 27.79 2.77 -36.31
CA MET A 1 26.72 3.26 -35.41
C MET A 1 27.23 3.07 -33.99
N ASN A 2 27.33 4.14 -33.20
CA ASN A 2 27.70 3.99 -31.78
C ASN A 2 26.54 3.27 -31.07
N ILE A 3 26.84 2.24 -30.27
CA ILE A 3 25.83 1.40 -29.61
C ILE A 3 24.91 2.22 -28.72
N GLU A 4 25.43 3.25 -28.06
CA GLU A 4 24.66 4.11 -27.17
C GLU A 4 23.54 4.88 -27.89
N GLN A 5 23.72 5.21 -29.17
CA GLN A 5 22.75 5.96 -29.99
C GLN A 5 21.61 5.07 -30.52
N ILE A 6 21.69 3.77 -30.30
CA ILE A 6 20.71 2.80 -30.78
C ILE A 6 19.45 2.81 -29.93
N PHE A 7 19.58 3.05 -28.63
CA PHE A 7 18.53 2.83 -27.64
C PHE A 7 17.82 4.13 -27.29
N GLU A 8 16.51 4.06 -27.06
CA GLU A 8 15.71 5.24 -26.65
C GLU A 8 16.14 5.77 -25.28
N LYS A 9 16.46 4.85 -24.35
CA LYS A 9 16.95 5.20 -23.01
C LYS A 9 18.44 4.92 -22.90
N ARG A 10 19.16 5.80 -22.19
CA ARG A 10 20.60 5.67 -21.92
C ARG A 10 20.92 4.36 -21.20
N LEU A 11 21.95 3.64 -21.63
CA LEU A 11 22.35 2.35 -21.03
C LEU A 11 23.07 2.50 -19.69
N ASP A 12 23.69 3.65 -19.43
CA ASP A 12 24.47 3.94 -18.22
C ASP A 12 23.66 4.57 -17.08
N ARG A 13 22.34 4.67 -17.26
CA ARG A 13 21.45 5.21 -16.23
C ARG A 13 21.36 4.25 -15.04
N ASN A 14 21.20 4.81 -13.84
CA ASN A 14 21.02 4.02 -12.64
C ASN A 14 19.64 3.32 -12.64
N ILE A 15 19.62 2.03 -12.35
CA ILE A 15 18.42 1.21 -12.27
C ILE A 15 18.34 0.66 -10.86
N ASN A 16 17.32 1.10 -10.10
CA ASN A 16 17.10 0.57 -8.76
C ASN A 16 16.75 -0.92 -8.83
N GLY A 17 17.65 -1.76 -8.31
CA GLY A 17 17.47 -3.21 -8.28
C GLY A 17 16.58 -3.70 -7.14
N VAL A 18 16.35 -2.87 -6.11
CA VAL A 18 15.56 -3.21 -4.93
C VAL A 18 14.46 -2.18 -4.74
N VAL A 19 13.22 -2.64 -4.68
CA VAL A 19 12.06 -1.79 -4.39
C VAL A 19 11.84 -1.76 -2.89
N LYS A 20 11.84 -0.55 -2.31
CA LYS A 20 11.50 -0.31 -0.91
C LYS A 20 10.16 0.40 -0.80
N ALA A 21 9.29 -0.08 0.09
CA ALA A 21 7.99 0.53 0.32
C ALA A 21 8.11 1.93 0.93
N GLU A 22 9.13 2.14 1.77
CA GLU A 22 9.38 3.39 2.50
C GLU A 22 10.00 4.48 1.62
N GLN A 23 10.56 4.09 0.46
CA GLN A 23 11.12 5.04 -0.49
C GLN A 23 10.00 5.77 -1.23
N THR A 24 9.69 6.96 -0.73
CA THR A 24 8.57 7.78 -1.16
C THR A 24 8.99 9.07 -1.85
N ASP A 25 10.27 9.32 -2.14
CA ASP A 25 10.69 10.54 -2.84
C ASP A 25 10.15 10.62 -4.29
N ASP A 26 9.84 11.84 -4.73
CA ASP A 26 9.22 12.11 -6.04
C ASP A 26 10.08 11.66 -7.23
N ALA A 27 11.40 11.83 -7.14
CA ALA A 27 12.31 11.46 -8.21
C ALA A 27 12.34 9.94 -8.43
N SER A 28 12.38 9.16 -7.34
CA SER A 28 12.34 7.70 -7.41
C SER A 28 10.98 7.22 -7.89
N ALA A 29 9.87 7.79 -7.39
CA ALA A 29 8.53 7.45 -7.86
C ALA A 29 8.34 7.76 -9.36
N TRP A 30 8.87 8.88 -9.84
CA TRP A 30 8.88 9.22 -11.26
C TRP A 30 9.61 8.17 -12.09
N ILE A 31 10.83 7.79 -11.70
CA ILE A 31 11.64 6.81 -12.42
C ILE A 31 10.93 5.45 -12.42
N GLU A 32 10.41 5.01 -11.28
CA GLU A 32 9.65 3.76 -11.18
C GLU A 32 8.42 3.76 -12.10
N LEU A 33 7.63 4.83 -12.08
CA LEU A 33 6.45 5.00 -12.94
C LEU A 33 6.83 5.05 -14.43
N ASP A 34 7.88 5.76 -14.81
CA ASP A 34 8.35 5.88 -16.21
C ASP A 34 8.90 4.57 -16.73
N GLU A 35 9.70 3.86 -15.93
CA GLU A 35 10.34 2.61 -16.34
C GLU A 35 9.48 1.37 -16.18
N TYR A 36 8.31 1.48 -15.55
CA TYR A 36 7.42 0.35 -15.36
C TYR A 36 6.95 -0.22 -16.70
N VAL A 37 7.22 -1.50 -16.95
CA VAL A 37 6.81 -2.19 -18.17
C VAL A 37 5.54 -3.00 -17.91
N ILE A 38 4.50 -2.71 -18.68
CA ILE A 38 3.27 -3.51 -18.69
C ILE A 38 3.45 -4.65 -19.71
N THR A 39 3.68 -5.85 -19.18
CA THR A 39 3.66 -7.10 -19.95
C THR A 39 2.22 -7.55 -20.17
N ARG A 40 2.01 -8.49 -21.09
CA ARG A 40 0.66 -9.03 -21.35
C ARG A 40 0.04 -9.70 -20.12
N GLU A 41 0.84 -10.46 -19.37
CA GLU A 41 0.42 -11.08 -18.10
C GLU A 41 0.02 -10.02 -17.08
N LEU A 42 0.86 -9.01 -16.90
CA LEU A 42 0.66 -7.94 -15.94
C LEU A 42 -0.57 -7.09 -16.27
N GLU A 43 -0.81 -6.81 -17.55
CA GLU A 43 -2.03 -6.16 -18.02
C GLU A 43 -3.27 -6.98 -17.63
N GLY A 44 -3.22 -8.31 -17.78
CA GLY A 44 -4.28 -9.21 -17.32
C GLY A 44 -4.55 -9.11 -15.82
N HIS A 45 -3.50 -9.02 -15.00
CA HIS A 45 -3.64 -8.84 -13.55
C HIS A 45 -4.21 -7.47 -13.18
N LEU A 46 -3.76 -6.40 -13.83
CA LEU A 46 -4.32 -5.07 -13.59
C LEU A 46 -5.80 -5.04 -14.00
N ARG A 47 -6.17 -5.63 -15.15
CA ARG A 47 -7.59 -5.75 -15.56
C ARG A 47 -8.41 -6.46 -14.50
N HIS A 48 -7.97 -7.63 -14.06
CA HIS A 48 -8.68 -8.38 -13.03
C HIS A 48 -8.82 -7.60 -11.72
N PHE A 49 -7.79 -6.84 -11.33
CA PHE A 49 -7.88 -5.93 -10.19
C PHE A 49 -8.94 -4.84 -10.40
N PHE A 50 -8.89 -4.11 -11.52
CA PHE A 50 -9.79 -2.98 -11.77
C PHE A 50 -11.24 -3.44 -11.99
N GLU A 51 -11.47 -4.61 -12.59
CA GLU A 51 -12.80 -5.24 -12.67
C GLU A 51 -13.44 -5.44 -11.29
N SER A 52 -12.62 -5.82 -10.31
CA SER A 52 -13.05 -5.99 -8.91
C SER A 52 -13.16 -4.67 -8.16
N TYR A 53 -12.25 -3.72 -8.40
CA TYR A 53 -12.15 -2.49 -7.61
C TYR A 53 -13.10 -1.38 -8.09
N VAL A 54 -13.21 -1.15 -9.39
CA VAL A 54 -14.02 -0.06 -9.98
C VAL A 54 -15.46 -0.03 -9.47
N PRO A 55 -16.20 -1.16 -9.32
CA PRO A 55 -17.57 -1.10 -8.83
C PRO A 55 -17.70 -0.68 -7.36
N ALA A 56 -16.61 -0.67 -6.59
CA ALA A 56 -16.57 -0.14 -5.22
C ALA A 56 -16.21 1.35 -5.14
N THR A 57 -16.01 2.01 -6.29
CA THR A 57 -15.68 3.44 -6.37
C THR A 57 -16.88 4.29 -6.77
N GLY A 58 -16.87 5.56 -6.36
CA GLY A 58 -17.84 6.55 -6.79
C GLY A 58 -19.19 6.60 -6.04
N PRO A 59 -20.11 7.46 -6.51
CA PRO A 59 -21.42 7.65 -5.88
C PRO A 59 -22.34 6.44 -6.06
N ASP A 60 -22.32 5.81 -7.23
CA ASP A 60 -23.15 4.63 -7.57
C ASP A 60 -22.49 3.30 -7.15
N ARG A 61 -21.59 3.34 -6.17
CA ARG A 61 -20.82 2.17 -5.74
C ARG A 61 -21.72 1.05 -5.23
N ILE A 62 -21.33 -0.17 -5.54
CA ILE A 62 -21.94 -1.38 -5.01
C ILE A 62 -21.31 -1.67 -3.65
N ARG A 63 -22.15 -1.93 -2.63
CA ARG A 63 -21.67 -2.35 -1.30
C ARG A 63 -21.04 -3.74 -1.42
N MET A 64 -19.72 -3.77 -1.54
CA MET A 64 -18.92 -4.98 -1.70
C MET A 64 -18.42 -5.44 -0.33
N GLU A 65 -19.30 -5.98 0.51
CA GLU A 65 -18.96 -6.29 1.90
C GLU A 65 -17.99 -7.48 2.03
N ASN A 66 -18.01 -8.40 1.06
CA ASN A 66 -17.31 -9.68 1.17
C ASN A 66 -16.14 -9.86 0.19
N LYS A 67 -15.81 -8.84 -0.64
CA LYS A 67 -14.86 -8.96 -1.76
C LYS A 67 -13.81 -7.85 -1.81
N ILE A 68 -13.42 -7.33 -0.65
CA ILE A 68 -12.45 -6.23 -0.53
C ILE A 68 -10.98 -6.69 -0.40
N GLY A 69 -10.76 -8.01 -0.36
CA GLY A 69 -9.44 -8.61 -0.22
C GLY A 69 -8.81 -8.94 -1.58
N VAL A 70 -7.56 -8.57 -1.77
CA VAL A 70 -6.75 -8.94 -2.94
C VAL A 70 -5.49 -9.66 -2.50
N TRP A 71 -5.24 -10.84 -3.08
CA TRP A 71 -4.06 -11.65 -2.78
C TRP A 71 -3.11 -11.67 -3.97
N VAL A 72 -1.92 -11.10 -3.80
CA VAL A 72 -0.87 -11.06 -4.81
C VAL A 72 0.19 -12.11 -4.48
N SER A 73 0.21 -13.21 -5.24
CA SER A 73 1.13 -14.34 -5.02
C SER A 73 2.22 -14.42 -6.09
N GLY A 74 3.31 -15.13 -5.80
CA GLY A 74 4.41 -15.35 -6.74
C GLY A 74 5.76 -15.57 -6.06
N PHE A 75 6.70 -16.21 -6.75
CA PHE A 75 8.02 -16.52 -6.20
C PHE A 75 8.86 -15.26 -5.87
N PHE A 76 9.94 -15.44 -5.13
CA PHE A 76 10.91 -14.36 -4.92
C PHE A 76 11.41 -13.81 -6.28
N GLY A 77 11.49 -12.49 -6.41
CA GLY A 77 11.86 -11.84 -7.67
C GLY A 77 10.75 -11.72 -8.72
N SER A 78 9.53 -12.20 -8.47
CA SER A 78 8.41 -12.07 -9.44
C SER A 78 7.80 -10.66 -9.54
N GLY A 79 8.31 -9.69 -8.75
CA GLY A 79 7.88 -8.29 -8.83
C GLY A 79 6.65 -7.91 -7.99
N LYS A 80 6.22 -8.73 -7.01
CA LYS A 80 5.05 -8.45 -6.13
C LYS A 80 5.10 -7.09 -5.44
N SER A 81 6.18 -6.80 -4.71
CA SER A 81 6.37 -5.53 -4.00
C SER A 81 6.36 -4.35 -4.97
N HIS A 82 6.99 -4.51 -6.14
CA HIS A 82 6.98 -3.49 -7.19
C HIS A 82 5.58 -3.29 -7.79
N PHE A 83 4.83 -4.37 -8.02
CA PHE A 83 3.47 -4.33 -8.51
C PHE A 83 2.56 -3.54 -7.57
N ILE A 84 2.53 -3.88 -6.26
CA ILE A 84 1.69 -3.16 -5.31
C ILE A 84 2.15 -1.71 -5.13
N LYS A 85 3.46 -1.43 -5.22
CA LYS A 85 4.00 -0.06 -5.13
C LYS A 85 3.54 0.79 -6.32
N ILE A 86 3.64 0.27 -7.53
CA ILE A 86 3.15 0.97 -8.74
C ILE A 86 1.64 1.13 -8.71
N LEU A 87 0.91 0.09 -8.28
CA LEU A 87 -0.54 0.17 -8.07
C LEU A 87 -0.90 1.23 -7.03
N SER A 88 -0.10 1.39 -5.97
CA SER A 88 -0.29 2.43 -4.95
C SER A 88 -0.20 3.83 -5.52
N TYR A 89 0.78 4.09 -6.39
CA TYR A 89 0.93 5.38 -7.06
C TYR A 89 -0.22 5.64 -8.02
N LEU A 90 -0.63 4.62 -8.78
CA LEU A 90 -1.73 4.73 -9.71
C LEU A 90 -3.05 5.04 -8.99
N LEU A 91 -3.41 4.28 -7.95
CA LEU A 91 -4.70 4.43 -7.24
C LEU A 91 -4.80 5.71 -6.42
N SER A 92 -3.69 6.19 -5.84
CA SER A 92 -3.64 7.52 -5.21
C SER A 92 -3.57 8.67 -6.24
N ASN A 93 -3.51 8.33 -7.53
CA ASN A 93 -3.21 9.23 -8.65
C ASN A 93 -2.07 10.21 -8.33
N ARG A 94 -1.02 9.67 -7.70
CA ARG A 94 0.03 10.46 -7.07
C ARG A 94 0.63 11.46 -8.05
N LYS A 95 0.68 12.73 -7.66
CA LYS A 95 1.44 13.75 -8.38
C LYS A 95 2.92 13.58 -8.03
N VAL A 96 3.77 13.46 -9.05
CA VAL A 96 5.22 13.30 -8.91
C VAL A 96 5.94 14.35 -9.75
N SER A 97 7.07 14.84 -9.22
CA SER A 97 7.89 15.87 -9.86
C SER A 97 9.31 15.36 -10.16
N HIS A 98 9.81 15.63 -11.37
CA HIS A 98 11.19 15.32 -11.74
C HIS A 98 11.71 16.33 -12.77
N ASN A 99 12.89 16.90 -12.53
CA ASN A 99 13.54 17.89 -13.41
C ASN A 99 12.62 19.05 -13.85
N GLY A 100 11.81 19.58 -12.92
CA GLY A 100 10.88 20.68 -13.19
C GLY A 100 9.63 20.30 -13.97
N THR A 101 9.42 19.02 -14.27
CA THR A 101 8.18 18.50 -14.87
C THR A 101 7.36 17.82 -13.79
N GLU A 102 6.06 18.07 -13.78
CA GLU A 102 5.11 17.41 -12.90
C GLU A 102 4.14 16.56 -13.71
N ARG A 103 3.84 15.35 -13.22
CA ARG A 103 2.88 14.43 -13.84
C ARG A 103 2.10 13.69 -12.76
N HIS A 104 0.86 13.33 -13.09
CA HIS A 104 0.09 12.40 -12.28
C HIS A 104 0.42 10.95 -12.67
N ALA A 105 0.40 10.04 -11.71
CA ALA A 105 0.68 8.62 -11.94
C ALA A 105 -0.12 8.04 -13.11
N TYR A 106 -1.41 8.39 -13.23
CA TYR A 106 -2.27 7.97 -14.35
C TYR A 106 -1.66 8.28 -15.73
N SER A 107 -1.07 9.47 -15.92
CA SER A 107 -0.54 9.90 -17.22
C SER A 107 0.62 9.04 -17.74
N PHE A 108 1.35 8.36 -16.85
CA PHE A 108 2.40 7.41 -17.27
C PHE A 108 1.82 6.14 -17.90
N PHE A 109 0.55 5.83 -17.66
CA PHE A 109 -0.10 4.63 -18.17
C PHE A 109 -0.81 4.85 -19.51
N GLU A 110 -1.11 6.10 -19.87
CA GLU A 110 -1.77 6.46 -21.14
C GLU A 110 -0.98 5.95 -22.35
N ASP A 111 0.35 6.08 -22.33
CA ASP A 111 1.23 5.60 -23.40
C ASP A 111 1.51 4.09 -23.33
N LYS A 112 1.23 3.46 -22.18
CA LYS A 112 1.60 2.06 -21.90
C LYS A 112 0.46 1.09 -22.16
N ILE A 113 -0.79 1.56 -22.05
CA ILE A 113 -2.00 0.76 -22.24
C ILE A 113 -2.68 1.21 -23.52
N LYS A 114 -2.80 0.29 -24.49
CA LYS A 114 -3.42 0.62 -25.79
C LYS A 114 -4.94 0.50 -25.80
N ASP A 115 -5.50 -0.27 -24.86
CA ASP A 115 -6.93 -0.47 -24.77
C ASP A 115 -7.61 0.71 -24.07
N ALA A 116 -8.38 1.48 -24.83
CA ALA A 116 -9.09 2.65 -24.35
C ALA A 116 -10.16 2.33 -23.30
N LEU A 117 -10.82 1.16 -23.37
CA LEU A 117 -11.81 0.77 -22.35
C LEU A 117 -11.13 0.51 -21.02
N PHE A 118 -10.01 -0.19 -21.05
CA PHE A 118 -9.24 -0.46 -19.84
C PHE A 118 -8.65 0.82 -19.23
N LEU A 119 -8.13 1.73 -20.06
CA LEU A 119 -7.71 3.05 -19.59
C LEU A 119 -8.85 3.85 -18.96
N ALA A 120 -10.08 3.71 -19.48
CA ALA A 120 -11.26 4.36 -18.90
C ALA A 120 -11.63 3.78 -17.53
N ASP A 121 -11.51 2.45 -17.34
CA ASP A 121 -11.71 1.81 -16.03
C ASP A 121 -10.70 2.30 -15.00
N ILE A 122 -9.42 2.39 -15.39
CA ILE A 122 -8.37 2.98 -14.54
C ILE A 122 -8.72 4.44 -14.23
N ASN A 123 -9.05 5.24 -15.25
CA ASN A 123 -9.40 6.65 -15.09
C ASN A 123 -10.54 6.83 -14.08
N LYS A 124 -11.60 6.02 -14.22
CA LYS A 124 -12.74 6.03 -13.30
C LYS A 124 -12.32 5.72 -11.87
N ALA A 125 -11.47 4.72 -11.65
CA ALA A 125 -10.97 4.38 -10.32
C ALA A 125 -10.15 5.54 -9.71
N VAL A 126 -9.22 6.14 -10.48
CA VAL A 126 -8.31 7.18 -9.99
C VAL A 126 -8.97 8.56 -9.86
N HIS A 127 -10.10 8.78 -10.53
CA HIS A 127 -10.87 10.02 -10.41
C HIS A 127 -11.56 10.14 -9.03
N HIS A 128 -11.79 9.01 -8.35
CA HIS A 128 -12.31 8.99 -7.00
C HIS A 128 -11.17 9.03 -5.99
N PRO A 129 -11.09 10.07 -5.11
CA PRO A 129 -9.99 10.21 -4.17
C PRO A 129 -9.81 8.98 -3.29
N THR A 130 -8.60 8.41 -3.34
CA THR A 130 -8.25 7.18 -2.64
C THR A 130 -6.99 7.39 -1.83
N GLU A 131 -7.08 7.05 -0.55
CA GLU A 131 -5.96 7.03 0.37
C GLU A 131 -5.28 5.67 0.34
N VAL A 132 -3.97 5.63 0.15
CA VAL A 132 -3.23 4.38 0.02
C VAL A 132 -2.15 4.32 1.09
N ILE A 133 -2.21 3.28 1.92
CA ILE A 133 -1.24 2.99 2.97
C ILE A 133 -0.46 1.77 2.54
N LEU A 134 0.73 1.99 1.97
CA LEU A 134 1.67 0.95 1.58
C LEU A 134 2.70 0.75 2.69
N PHE A 135 2.85 -0.49 3.17
CA PHE A 135 3.83 -0.81 4.20
C PHE A 135 4.29 -2.27 4.11
N ASN A 136 5.53 -2.51 4.50
CA ASN A 136 6.04 -3.85 4.74
C ASN A 136 5.73 -4.25 6.20
N ILE A 137 5.04 -5.37 6.41
CA ILE A 137 4.58 -5.75 7.75
C ILE A 137 5.73 -6.16 8.68
N ASP A 138 6.76 -6.84 8.16
CA ASP A 138 7.95 -7.26 8.91
C ASP A 138 8.69 -6.04 9.50
N SER A 139 8.74 -4.93 8.74
CA SER A 139 9.40 -3.68 9.17
C SER A 139 8.64 -2.88 10.24
N ARG A 140 7.33 -3.10 10.38
CA ARG A 140 6.44 -2.31 11.25
C ARG A 140 6.02 -3.04 12.51
N ALA A 141 6.15 -4.37 12.55
CA ALA A 141 5.76 -5.19 13.68
C ALA A 141 6.79 -5.15 14.81
N ASN A 142 6.31 -5.14 16.07
CA ASN A 142 7.17 -5.40 17.21
C ASN A 142 7.21 -6.90 17.50
N VAL A 143 8.39 -7.42 17.82
CA VAL A 143 8.63 -8.85 18.09
C VAL A 143 7.77 -9.37 19.26
N ASP A 144 7.44 -8.51 20.21
CA ASP A 144 6.70 -8.86 21.44
C ASP A 144 5.17 -8.95 21.26
N ASP A 145 4.63 -8.48 20.13
CA ASP A 145 3.18 -8.33 19.93
C ASP A 145 2.44 -9.64 19.64
N LYS A 146 3.17 -10.75 19.47
CA LYS A 146 2.65 -12.13 19.28
C LYS A 146 1.40 -12.16 18.41
N GLU A 147 0.26 -12.58 18.95
CA GLU A 147 -0.96 -12.80 18.19
C GLU A 147 -1.64 -11.49 17.75
N ASP A 148 -1.49 -10.36 18.46
CA ASP A 148 -2.12 -9.08 18.10
C ASP A 148 -1.30 -8.23 17.12
N ALA A 149 -0.14 -8.74 16.70
CA ALA A 149 0.79 -8.00 15.86
C ALA A 149 0.14 -7.44 14.58
N ILE A 150 -0.73 -8.20 13.91
CA ILE A 150 -1.42 -7.71 12.70
C ILE A 150 -2.32 -6.51 13.02
N LEU A 151 -3.19 -6.63 14.02
CA LEU A 151 -4.11 -5.54 14.39
C LEU A 151 -3.34 -4.29 14.81
N LYS A 152 -2.29 -4.46 15.63
CA LYS A 152 -1.44 -3.36 16.08
C LYS A 152 -0.72 -2.68 14.92
N VAL A 153 -0.18 -3.43 13.95
CA VAL A 153 0.46 -2.84 12.76
C VAL A 153 -0.55 -2.06 11.93
N PHE A 154 -1.74 -2.63 11.65
CA PHE A 154 -2.81 -1.93 10.92
C PHE A 154 -3.22 -0.61 11.59
N LEU A 155 -3.38 -0.64 12.92
CA LEU A 155 -3.71 0.55 13.70
C LEU A 155 -2.56 1.57 13.68
N LYS A 156 -1.31 1.11 13.83
CA LYS A 156 -0.10 1.95 13.79
C LYS A 156 0.00 2.72 12.47
N VAL A 157 -0.06 2.01 11.33
CA VAL A 157 0.07 2.64 10.01
C VAL A 157 -1.14 3.52 9.67
N PHE A 158 -2.33 3.17 10.17
CA PHE A 158 -3.51 4.02 10.04
C PHE A 158 -3.34 5.33 10.82
N ASN A 159 -2.97 5.24 12.10
CA ASN A 159 -2.74 6.41 12.96
C ASN A 159 -1.68 7.33 12.38
N GLU A 160 -0.54 6.78 11.96
CA GLU A 160 0.54 7.53 11.30
C GLU A 160 0.02 8.26 10.05
N ARG A 161 -0.78 7.57 9.23
CA ARG A 161 -1.31 8.16 7.99
C ARG A 161 -2.26 9.33 8.25
N VAL A 162 -3.06 9.26 9.30
CA VAL A 162 -4.03 10.31 9.64
C VAL A 162 -3.44 11.39 10.56
N GLY A 163 -2.15 11.31 10.90
CA GLY A 163 -1.42 12.32 11.67
C GLY A 163 -1.39 12.11 13.19
N TYR A 164 -1.88 10.96 13.68
CA TYR A 164 -1.86 10.59 15.08
C TYR A 164 -0.59 9.84 15.48
N CYS A 165 -0.41 9.62 16.79
CA CYS A 165 0.71 8.88 17.35
C CYS A 165 0.71 7.44 16.83
N ALA A 166 1.81 7.04 16.18
CA ALA A 166 1.92 5.71 15.60
C ALA A 166 2.24 4.66 16.68
N ASP A 167 3.13 5.00 17.61
CA ASP A 167 3.73 4.04 18.54
C ASP A 167 2.86 3.76 19.77
N PHE A 168 2.03 4.72 20.19
CA PHE A 168 1.17 4.60 21.36
C PHE A 168 -0.32 4.71 20.98
N PRO A 169 -1.02 3.58 20.77
CA PRO A 169 -2.42 3.55 20.35
C PRO A 169 -3.40 4.32 21.24
N HIS A 170 -3.15 4.35 22.55
CA HIS A 170 -3.98 5.08 23.50
C HIS A 170 -3.77 6.60 23.39
N ILE A 171 -2.56 7.08 23.05
CA ILE A 171 -2.30 8.49 22.74
C ILE A 171 -3.01 8.87 21.44
N ALA A 172 -2.92 8.04 20.41
CA ALA A 172 -3.64 8.26 19.17
C ALA A 172 -5.16 8.33 19.38
N HIS A 173 -5.68 7.52 20.32
CA HIS A 173 -7.10 7.57 20.68
C HIS A 173 -7.48 8.88 21.35
N LEU A 174 -6.64 9.39 22.26
CA LEU A 174 -6.83 10.73 22.84
C LEU A 174 -6.85 11.82 21.77
N GLU A 175 -5.85 11.83 20.89
CA GLU A 175 -5.75 12.82 19.80
C GLU A 175 -7.00 12.77 18.91
N ARG A 176 -7.50 11.57 18.60
CA ARG A 176 -8.74 11.36 17.85
C ARG A 176 -9.97 11.91 18.58
N GLU A 177 -10.09 11.66 19.89
CA GLU A 177 -11.22 12.16 20.68
C GLU A 177 -11.20 13.69 20.80
N LEU A 178 -10.02 14.30 20.96
CA LEU A 178 -9.87 15.75 20.92
C LEU A 178 -10.21 16.31 19.54
N ALA A 179 -9.78 15.66 18.46
CA ALA A 179 -10.06 16.10 17.09
C ALA A 179 -11.56 16.07 16.80
N LYS A 180 -12.27 15.00 17.17
CA LYS A 180 -13.73 14.89 17.06
C LYS A 180 -14.48 16.01 17.78
N ARG A 181 -13.93 16.51 18.89
CA ARG A 181 -14.52 17.59 19.69
C ARG A 181 -14.08 18.99 19.24
N GLY A 182 -13.24 19.09 18.21
CA GLY A 182 -12.65 20.37 17.77
C GLY A 182 -11.66 20.97 18.79
N GLN A 183 -11.12 20.15 19.69
CA GLN A 183 -10.26 20.58 20.81
C GLN A 183 -8.78 20.30 20.58
N TYR A 184 -8.42 19.58 19.51
CA TYR A 184 -7.05 19.13 19.30
C TYR A 184 -6.06 20.28 19.05
N ASP A 185 -6.41 21.26 18.21
CA ASP A 185 -5.53 22.41 17.97
C ASP A 185 -5.39 23.31 19.21
N ALA A 186 -6.46 23.44 20.01
CA ALA A 186 -6.40 24.14 21.29
C ALA A 186 -5.45 23.43 22.27
N PHE A 187 -5.51 22.09 22.33
CA PHE A 187 -4.60 21.28 23.13
C PHE A 187 -3.14 21.45 22.69
N LYS A 188 -2.85 21.35 21.38
CA LYS A 188 -1.49 21.55 20.87
C LYS A 188 -0.95 22.95 21.18
N THR A 189 -1.79 23.97 21.07
CA THR A 189 -1.43 25.37 21.38
C THR A 189 -1.13 25.55 22.87
N ALA A 190 -1.98 25.00 23.74
CA ALA A 190 -1.77 25.04 25.19
C ALA A 190 -0.48 24.31 25.58
N PHE A 191 -0.28 23.10 25.05
CA PHE A 191 0.93 22.30 25.29
C PHE A 191 2.20 23.04 24.87
N ALA A 192 2.19 23.66 23.68
CA ALA A 192 3.33 24.43 23.21
C ALA A 192 3.63 25.68 24.05
N THR A 193 2.60 26.27 24.66
CA THR A 193 2.77 27.40 25.58
C THR A 193 3.37 26.97 26.92
N ILE A 194 3.11 25.74 27.37
CA ILE A 194 3.62 25.19 28.64
C ILE A 194 5.05 24.67 28.50
N THR A 195 5.37 24.01 27.38
CA THR A 195 6.62 23.23 27.21
C THR A 195 7.64 23.87 26.28
N ASP A 196 7.29 24.96 25.59
CA ASP A 196 8.07 25.53 24.48
C ASP A 196 8.37 24.51 23.35
N SER A 197 7.62 23.39 23.28
CA SER A 197 7.76 22.33 22.27
C SER A 197 6.41 21.95 21.66
N SER A 198 6.41 21.36 20.46
CA SER A 198 5.18 20.88 19.82
C SER A 198 4.77 19.53 20.38
N TRP A 199 3.48 19.31 20.60
CA TRP A 199 2.94 18.03 21.05
C TRP A 199 3.46 16.84 20.22
N GLU A 200 3.51 16.99 18.89
CA GLU A 200 3.94 15.95 17.97
C GLU A 200 5.39 15.50 18.18
N LYS A 201 6.25 16.34 18.77
CA LYS A 201 7.66 16.00 19.08
C LYS A 201 7.81 15.28 20.41
N GLU A 202 6.95 15.59 21.38
CA GLU A 202 7.09 15.10 22.75
C GLU A 202 6.21 13.90 23.06
N ARG A 203 5.14 13.67 22.27
CA ARG A 203 4.14 12.60 22.51
C ARG A 203 4.72 11.19 22.57
N ASP A 204 5.89 10.94 21.98
CA ASP A 204 6.58 9.64 22.03
C ASP A 204 7.24 9.38 23.38
N SER A 205 7.35 10.41 24.23
CA SER A 205 7.87 10.36 25.60
C SER A 205 6.83 10.83 26.61
N TYR A 206 5.54 10.59 26.34
CA TYR A 206 4.42 11.13 27.13
C TYR A 206 4.49 10.82 28.63
N TYR A 207 5.12 9.70 29.03
CA TYR A 207 5.33 9.33 30.43
C TYR A 207 6.13 10.37 31.23
N PHE A 208 6.99 11.17 30.58
CA PHE A 208 7.82 12.19 31.23
C PHE A 208 7.16 13.58 31.26
N ILE A 209 6.07 13.77 30.53
CA ILE A 209 5.38 15.06 30.35
C ILE A 209 3.90 14.98 30.76
N SER A 210 3.57 14.08 31.68
CA SER A 210 2.17 13.80 32.05
C SER A 210 1.49 14.99 32.73
N ASP A 211 2.25 15.78 33.48
CA ASP A 211 1.72 16.96 34.17
C ASP A 211 1.38 18.07 33.17
N GLU A 212 2.30 18.36 32.25
CA GLU A 212 2.13 19.35 31.18
C GLU A 212 1.01 18.93 30.22
N MET A 213 0.92 17.63 29.93
CA MET A 213 -0.18 17.05 29.16
C MET A 213 -1.54 17.26 29.87
N ALA A 214 -1.62 17.01 31.18
CA ALA A 214 -2.84 17.23 31.96
C ALA A 214 -3.24 18.71 32.02
N GLU A 215 -2.28 19.62 32.19
CA GLU A 215 -2.51 21.07 32.15
C GLU A 215 -3.01 21.53 30.78
N ALA A 216 -2.37 21.08 29.69
CA ALA A 216 -2.80 21.39 28.34
C ALA A 216 -4.21 20.86 28.04
N LEU A 217 -4.54 19.64 28.51
CA LEU A 217 -5.88 19.06 28.39
C LEU A 217 -6.92 19.87 29.17
N SER A 218 -6.59 20.31 30.37
CA SER A 218 -7.48 21.14 31.19
C SER A 218 -7.81 22.45 30.46
N GLN A 219 -6.80 23.12 29.90
CA GLN A 219 -6.99 24.35 29.12
C GLN A 219 -7.84 24.13 27.86
N ALA A 220 -7.59 23.05 27.12
CA ALA A 220 -8.28 22.76 25.87
C ALA A 220 -9.72 22.28 26.05
N THR A 221 -9.99 21.53 27.12
CA THR A 221 -11.30 20.91 27.37
C THR A 221 -12.18 21.71 28.32
N GLY A 222 -11.60 22.64 29.09
CA GLY A 222 -12.28 23.37 30.17
C GLY A 222 -12.54 22.54 31.43
N GLN A 223 -11.98 21.33 31.52
CA GLN A 223 -12.06 20.49 32.72
C GLN A 223 -11.07 20.96 33.79
N SER A 224 -11.25 20.52 35.04
CA SER A 224 -10.24 20.75 36.07
C SER A 224 -8.95 19.97 35.78
N VAL A 225 -7.81 20.50 36.22
CA VAL A 225 -6.51 19.83 36.09
C VAL A 225 -6.55 18.44 36.74
N ASP A 226 -7.19 18.28 37.90
CA ASP A 226 -7.33 16.98 38.56
C ASP A 226 -8.08 15.96 37.70
N ALA A 227 -9.17 16.37 37.03
CA ALA A 227 -9.93 15.49 36.15
C ALA A 227 -9.10 15.13 34.89
N SER A 228 -8.38 16.09 34.33
CA SER A 228 -7.48 15.85 33.19
C SER A 228 -6.33 14.93 33.56
N ARG A 229 -5.72 15.09 34.75
CA ARG A 229 -4.67 14.20 35.25
C ARG A 229 -5.17 12.78 35.45
N GLN A 230 -6.33 12.62 36.07
CA GLN A 230 -6.96 11.31 36.22
C GLN A 230 -7.24 10.64 34.86
N TRP A 231 -7.63 11.42 33.85
CA TRP A 231 -7.82 10.90 32.51
C TRP A 231 -6.50 10.41 31.88
N VAL A 232 -5.43 11.23 31.96
CA VAL A 232 -4.09 10.87 31.46
C VAL A 232 -3.59 9.57 32.10
N GLU A 233 -3.71 9.44 33.42
CA GLU A 233 -3.30 8.23 34.17
C GLU A 233 -4.06 6.95 33.78
N GLN A 234 -5.22 7.09 33.13
CA GLN A 234 -6.09 5.97 32.75
C GLN A 234 -6.08 5.66 31.25
N LEU A 235 -5.35 6.42 30.42
CA LEU A 235 -5.33 6.27 28.97
C LEU A 235 -5.00 4.83 28.53
N ASP A 236 -3.96 4.25 29.12
CA ASP A 236 -3.53 2.88 28.83
C ASP A 236 -4.57 1.83 29.22
N LYS A 237 -5.12 1.95 30.43
CA LYS A 237 -6.00 0.92 31.02
C LYS A 237 -7.35 0.83 30.30
N ASN A 238 -7.82 1.95 29.80
CA ASN A 238 -9.16 2.05 29.20
C ASN A 238 -9.14 1.95 27.67
N PHE A 239 -7.99 1.74 27.03
CA PHE A 239 -7.91 1.70 25.58
C PHE A 239 -8.55 0.41 25.02
N PRO A 240 -9.67 0.51 24.28
CA PRO A 240 -10.45 -0.66 23.87
C PRO A 240 -9.91 -1.20 22.54
N LEU A 241 -8.71 -1.80 22.55
CA LEU A 241 -8.11 -2.35 21.34
C LEU A 241 -8.80 -3.65 20.90
N ASP A 242 -9.62 -3.56 19.86
CA ASP A 242 -10.14 -4.72 19.15
C ASP A 242 -10.35 -4.39 17.66
N ILE A 243 -10.62 -5.44 16.86
CA ILE A 243 -10.78 -5.30 15.40
C ILE A 243 -12.00 -4.44 15.05
N ASN A 244 -13.09 -4.55 15.82
CA ASN A 244 -14.32 -3.82 15.56
C ASN A 244 -14.11 -2.31 15.76
N ASN A 245 -13.48 -1.91 16.86
CA ASN A 245 -13.15 -0.52 17.14
C ASN A 245 -12.17 0.04 16.12
N PHE A 246 -11.15 -0.74 15.70
CA PHE A 246 -10.28 -0.35 14.59
C PHE A 246 -11.07 -0.04 13.31
N CYS A 247 -11.95 -0.95 12.89
CA CYS A 247 -12.75 -0.75 11.68
C CYS A 247 -13.73 0.43 11.82
N GLN A 248 -14.26 0.67 13.02
CA GLN A 248 -15.10 1.83 13.31
C GLN A 248 -14.32 3.15 13.19
N TRP A 249 -13.08 3.20 13.68
CA TRP A 249 -12.22 4.38 13.51
C TRP A 249 -11.88 4.64 12.04
N VAL A 250 -11.63 3.59 11.25
CA VAL A 250 -11.45 3.72 9.80
C VAL A 250 -12.73 4.25 9.14
N LYS A 251 -13.90 3.74 9.52
CA LYS A 251 -15.19 4.22 9.00
C LYS A 251 -15.44 5.69 9.31
N GLU A 252 -15.19 6.11 10.54
CA GLU A 252 -15.32 7.52 10.96
C GLU A 252 -14.47 8.43 10.07
N TRP A 253 -13.19 8.07 9.88
CA TRP A 253 -12.30 8.81 8.99
C TRP A 253 -12.79 8.84 7.54
N LEU A 254 -13.31 7.72 7.02
CA LEU A 254 -13.88 7.65 5.67
C LEU A 254 -15.13 8.53 5.49
N ASP A 255 -15.97 8.63 6.53
CA ASP A 255 -17.18 9.46 6.52
C ASP A 255 -16.84 10.95 6.55
N GLU A 256 -15.79 11.33 7.27
CA GLU A 256 -15.31 12.72 7.34
C GLU A 256 -14.62 13.15 6.04
N ASN A 257 -13.86 12.27 5.40
CA ASN A 257 -13.01 12.61 4.26
C ASN A 257 -13.66 12.35 2.90
N GLY A 258 -14.69 11.50 2.83
CA GLY A 258 -15.35 11.12 1.57
C GLY A 258 -14.47 10.34 0.59
N LYS A 259 -13.37 9.74 1.09
CA LYS A 259 -12.39 8.98 0.30
C LYS A 259 -12.62 7.48 0.42
N ASN A 260 -11.93 6.72 -0.43
CA ASN A 260 -11.64 5.30 -0.18
C ASN A 260 -10.29 5.16 0.55
N ILE A 261 -10.04 4.01 1.18
CA ILE A 261 -8.75 3.68 1.80
C ILE A 261 -8.29 2.27 1.43
N LEU A 262 -7.02 2.12 1.05
CA LEU A 262 -6.40 0.85 0.68
C LEU A 262 -5.21 0.58 1.60
N PHE A 263 -5.28 -0.53 2.33
CA PHE A 263 -4.15 -1.10 3.06
C PHE A 263 -3.41 -2.06 2.12
N MET A 264 -2.22 -1.66 1.66
CA MET A 264 -1.34 -2.48 0.83
C MET A 264 -0.21 -3.02 1.70
N VAL A 265 -0.29 -4.31 2.01
CA VAL A 265 0.58 -4.98 2.98
C VAL A 265 1.55 -5.89 2.25
N ASP A 266 2.83 -5.52 2.29
CA ASP A 266 3.89 -6.32 1.70
C ASP A 266 4.38 -7.40 2.68
N GLU A 267 4.75 -8.56 2.15
CA GLU A 267 5.37 -9.71 2.83
C GLU A 267 4.50 -10.41 3.90
N VAL A 268 3.17 -10.23 3.85
CA VAL A 268 2.20 -10.91 4.74
C VAL A 268 2.40 -12.42 4.82
N GLY A 269 2.60 -13.08 3.68
CA GLY A 269 2.75 -14.53 3.64
C GLY A 269 3.97 -15.02 4.45
N GLN A 270 5.06 -14.25 4.43
CA GLN A 270 6.27 -14.57 5.19
C GLN A 270 6.08 -14.28 6.68
N PHE A 271 5.51 -13.10 7.00
CA PHE A 271 5.23 -12.68 8.37
C PHE A 271 4.33 -13.65 9.12
N ILE A 272 3.22 -14.07 8.50
CA ILE A 272 2.29 -15.00 9.11
C ILE A 272 2.92 -16.40 9.20
N GLY A 273 3.69 -16.81 8.19
CA GLY A 273 4.32 -18.12 8.12
C GLY A 273 3.30 -19.25 8.28
N LYS A 274 3.36 -19.97 9.41
CA LYS A 274 2.42 -21.05 9.75
C LYS A 274 1.45 -20.69 10.88
N ASN A 275 1.34 -19.41 11.26
CA ASN A 275 0.50 -18.98 12.36
C ASN A 275 -0.97 -18.79 11.93
N THR A 276 -1.79 -19.81 12.19
CA THR A 276 -3.24 -19.78 11.90
C THR A 276 -3.95 -18.60 12.53
N GLN A 277 -3.61 -18.23 13.77
CA GLN A 277 -4.32 -17.16 14.50
C GLN A 277 -4.09 -15.79 13.84
N MET A 278 -2.86 -15.53 13.39
CA MET A 278 -2.56 -14.33 12.61
C MET A 278 -3.35 -14.31 11.30
N MET A 279 -3.44 -15.44 10.57
CA MET A 279 -4.23 -15.51 9.34
C MET A 279 -5.72 -15.24 9.59
N LEU A 280 -6.29 -15.80 10.66
CA LEU A 280 -7.68 -15.56 11.07
C LEU A 280 -7.91 -14.09 11.46
N LYS A 281 -6.93 -13.44 12.09
CA LYS A 281 -7.01 -11.99 12.39
C LYS A 281 -6.98 -11.14 11.14
N LEU A 282 -6.09 -11.42 10.19
CA LEU A 282 -6.07 -10.72 8.89
C LEU A 282 -7.41 -10.87 8.15
N GLN A 283 -7.96 -12.09 8.16
CA GLN A 283 -9.28 -12.36 7.61
C GLN A 283 -10.35 -11.52 8.30
N THR A 284 -10.37 -11.52 9.63
CA THR A 284 -11.39 -10.82 10.43
C THR A 284 -11.31 -9.30 10.24
N ILE A 285 -10.09 -8.75 10.15
CA ILE A 285 -9.87 -7.34 9.79
C ILE A 285 -10.45 -7.05 8.40
N THR A 286 -10.13 -7.88 7.40
CA THR A 286 -10.61 -7.70 6.03
C THR A 286 -12.15 -7.81 5.96
N GLU A 287 -12.73 -8.76 6.67
CA GLU A 287 -14.19 -8.92 6.74
C GLU A 287 -14.87 -7.71 7.41
N ASN A 288 -14.41 -7.32 8.59
CA ASN A 288 -15.00 -6.22 9.33
C ASN A 288 -14.83 -4.88 8.60
N LEU A 289 -13.68 -4.64 7.96
CA LEU A 289 -13.51 -3.47 7.10
C LEU A 289 -14.51 -3.47 5.94
N GLY A 290 -14.72 -4.61 5.28
CA GLY A 290 -15.67 -4.72 4.17
C GLY A 290 -17.10 -4.39 4.59
N VAL A 291 -17.55 -4.95 5.72
CA VAL A 291 -18.90 -4.75 6.27
C VAL A 291 -19.07 -3.33 6.84
N ILE A 292 -18.20 -2.92 7.77
CA ILE A 292 -18.33 -1.65 8.51
C ILE A 292 -18.09 -0.44 7.60
N CYS A 293 -17.11 -0.52 6.70
CA CYS A 293 -16.79 0.58 5.78
C CYS A 293 -17.63 0.57 4.49
N GLY A 294 -18.44 -0.47 4.27
CA GLY A 294 -19.34 -0.60 3.11
C GLY A 294 -18.60 -0.67 1.77
N GLY A 295 -17.47 -1.41 1.73
CA GLY A 295 -16.64 -1.56 0.53
C GLY A 295 -15.67 -0.41 0.22
N ARG A 296 -15.54 0.59 1.10
CA ARG A 296 -14.61 1.73 0.93
C ARG A 296 -13.21 1.51 1.51
N ALA A 297 -13.03 0.45 2.30
CA ALA A 297 -11.74 0.03 2.84
C ALA A 297 -11.35 -1.28 2.18
N TRP A 298 -10.13 -1.38 1.64
CA TRP A 298 -9.62 -2.55 0.92
C TRP A 298 -8.31 -3.04 1.52
N VAL A 299 -8.07 -4.36 1.43
CA VAL A 299 -6.85 -4.99 1.95
C VAL A 299 -6.19 -5.78 0.81
N ILE A 300 -5.00 -5.35 0.42
CA ILE A 300 -4.21 -5.94 -0.66
C ILE A 300 -2.95 -6.49 -0.02
N VAL A 301 -2.68 -7.78 -0.17
CA VAL A 301 -1.55 -8.44 0.49
C VAL A 301 -0.64 -9.12 -0.51
N THR A 302 0.66 -9.18 -0.22
CA THR A 302 1.61 -10.01 -0.99
C THR A 302 2.03 -11.26 -0.21
N SER A 303 2.24 -12.35 -0.94
CA SER A 303 2.71 -13.62 -0.39
C SER A 303 3.56 -14.38 -1.40
N GLN A 304 4.50 -15.21 -0.92
CA GLN A 304 5.25 -16.11 -1.79
C GLN A 304 4.37 -17.24 -2.34
N ALA A 305 3.48 -17.76 -1.49
CA ALA A 305 2.56 -18.83 -1.83
C ALA A 305 1.19 -18.28 -2.23
N ASP A 306 0.53 -18.99 -3.17
CA ASP A 306 -0.92 -18.84 -3.34
C ASP A 306 -1.62 -19.12 -2.02
N ILE A 307 -2.78 -18.51 -1.81
CA ILE A 307 -3.58 -18.64 -0.59
C ILE A 307 -3.81 -20.11 -0.24
N ASN A 308 -4.07 -20.96 -1.24
CA ASN A 308 -4.25 -22.41 -1.06
C ASN A 308 -3.00 -23.09 -0.46
N ALA A 309 -1.81 -22.75 -0.98
CA ALA A 309 -0.55 -23.34 -0.55
C ALA A 309 -0.05 -22.75 0.77
N ALA A 310 -0.29 -21.46 1.02
CA ALA A 310 -0.05 -20.82 2.31
C ALA A 310 -0.85 -21.50 3.44
N ILE A 311 -2.01 -22.09 3.10
CA ILE A 311 -2.92 -22.75 4.03
C ILE A 311 -2.67 -24.27 4.13
N GLY A 312 -2.17 -24.92 3.07
CA GLY A 312 -2.17 -26.39 2.89
C GLY A 312 -1.34 -27.25 3.86
N GLY A 313 -0.68 -26.65 4.86
CA GLY A 313 0.10 -27.37 5.88
C GLY A 313 -0.65 -27.67 7.19
N MET A 314 -1.96 -27.41 7.27
CA MET A 314 -2.71 -27.35 8.53
C MET A 314 -3.88 -28.36 8.59
N SER A 315 -4.33 -28.68 9.80
CA SER A 315 -5.16 -29.86 10.12
C SER A 315 -6.60 -29.77 9.60
N SER A 316 -7.32 -30.89 9.47
CA SER A 316 -8.69 -30.94 8.91
C SER A 316 -9.75 -30.13 9.66
N ARG A 317 -9.52 -29.74 10.93
CA ARG A 317 -10.40 -28.83 11.70
C ARG A 317 -10.33 -27.38 11.22
N ASP A 318 -9.21 -27.00 10.64
CA ASP A 318 -8.93 -25.66 10.15
C ASP A 318 -9.72 -25.36 8.85
N GLY A 319 -9.99 -26.39 8.03
CA GLY A 319 -10.50 -26.23 6.65
C GLY A 319 -11.81 -25.43 6.47
N GLN A 320 -12.71 -25.41 7.47
CA GLN A 320 -13.95 -24.63 7.38
C GLN A 320 -13.72 -23.12 7.48
N ASP A 321 -12.85 -22.67 8.38
CA ASP A 321 -12.57 -21.24 8.54
C ASP A 321 -11.71 -20.70 7.38
N PHE A 322 -10.88 -21.54 6.77
CA PHE A 322 -10.07 -21.16 5.61
C PHE A 322 -10.87 -21.03 4.30
N SER A 323 -11.98 -21.75 4.14
CA SER A 323 -12.91 -21.52 3.01
C SER A 323 -13.48 -20.10 3.01
N LYS A 324 -13.66 -19.52 4.20
CA LYS A 324 -14.11 -18.13 4.37
C LYS A 324 -12.99 -17.16 3.98
N ILE A 325 -11.73 -17.41 4.35
CA ILE A 325 -10.56 -16.60 3.94
C ILE A 325 -10.50 -16.49 2.41
N GLN A 326 -10.63 -17.62 1.73
CA GLN A 326 -10.67 -17.68 0.27
C GLN A 326 -11.79 -16.86 -0.35
N GLY A 327 -12.94 -16.78 0.32
CA GLY A 327 -14.06 -15.93 -0.07
C GLY A 327 -13.77 -14.43 0.12
N ARG A 328 -13.03 -14.05 1.18
CA ARG A 328 -12.64 -12.65 1.46
C ARG A 328 -11.60 -12.12 0.48
N PHE A 329 -10.65 -12.97 0.10
CA PHE A 329 -9.61 -12.71 -0.90
C PHE A 329 -9.98 -13.31 -2.26
N SER A 330 -11.10 -12.85 -2.82
CA SER A 330 -11.64 -13.37 -4.08
C SER A 330 -10.81 -12.96 -5.29
N THR A 331 -10.15 -11.80 -5.25
CA THR A 331 -9.27 -11.33 -6.32
C THR A 331 -7.87 -11.87 -6.09
N ARG A 332 -7.41 -12.77 -6.96
CA ARG A 332 -6.11 -13.43 -6.83
C ARG A 332 -5.25 -13.12 -8.04
N LEU A 333 -4.08 -12.55 -7.79
CA LEU A 333 -3.14 -12.11 -8.81
C LEU A 333 -1.86 -12.92 -8.64
N GLN A 334 -1.58 -13.83 -9.56
CA GLN A 334 -0.42 -14.72 -9.49
C GLN A 334 0.66 -14.24 -10.46
N LEU A 335 1.66 -13.53 -9.93
CA LEU A 335 2.77 -13.00 -10.72
C LEU A 335 3.82 -14.08 -10.96
N SER A 336 4.07 -14.42 -12.22
CA SER A 336 5.17 -15.31 -12.60
C SER A 336 6.49 -14.55 -12.83
N SER A 337 7.62 -15.25 -12.76
CA SER A 337 8.93 -14.74 -13.17
C SER A 337 9.19 -14.88 -14.68
N SER A 338 8.21 -15.41 -15.44
CA SER A 338 8.41 -15.89 -16.81
C SER A 338 8.62 -14.79 -17.85
N ASN A 339 8.23 -13.55 -17.53
CA ASN A 339 8.29 -12.42 -18.47
C ASN A 339 9.52 -11.51 -18.31
N THR A 340 10.58 -12.01 -17.66
CA THR A 340 11.83 -11.25 -17.47
C THR A 340 12.42 -10.79 -18.81
N SER A 341 12.38 -11.64 -19.84
CA SER A 341 12.86 -11.29 -21.19
C SER A 341 12.06 -10.17 -21.84
N GLU A 342 10.72 -10.17 -21.71
CA GLU A 342 9.86 -9.11 -22.23
C GLU A 342 10.14 -7.78 -21.52
N VAL A 343 10.29 -7.81 -20.19
CA VAL A 343 10.64 -6.65 -19.38
C VAL A 343 12.00 -6.09 -19.79
N ILE A 344 13.03 -6.93 -19.92
CA ILE A 344 14.36 -6.51 -20.37
C ILE A 344 14.28 -5.86 -21.75
N GLN A 345 13.59 -6.49 -22.70
CA GLN A 345 13.45 -5.96 -24.06
C GLN A 345 12.77 -4.59 -24.08
N LYS A 346 11.62 -4.45 -23.40
CA LYS A 346 10.84 -3.20 -23.36
C LYS A 346 11.48 -2.12 -22.47
N ARG A 347 12.23 -2.48 -21.44
CA ARG A 347 12.84 -1.50 -20.52
C ARG A 347 14.21 -1.02 -21.00
N LEU A 348 15.01 -1.91 -21.58
CA LEU A 348 16.42 -1.64 -21.91
C LEU A 348 16.69 -1.59 -23.41
N LEU A 349 15.97 -2.39 -24.20
CA LEU A 349 16.38 -2.66 -25.58
C LEU A 349 15.55 -1.92 -26.65
N VAL A 350 14.63 -1.04 -26.25
CA VAL A 350 13.83 -0.25 -27.20
C VAL A 350 14.74 0.63 -28.04
N LYS A 351 14.54 0.57 -29.35
CA LYS A 351 15.40 1.19 -30.36
C LYS A 351 14.82 2.52 -30.80
N THR A 352 15.68 3.50 -31.03
CA THR A 352 15.27 4.77 -31.64
C THR A 352 14.72 4.52 -33.05
N ASP A 353 13.79 5.36 -33.51
CA ASP A 353 13.21 5.23 -34.85
C ASP A 353 14.26 5.31 -35.96
N ALA A 354 15.32 6.09 -35.75
CA ALA A 354 16.46 6.17 -36.66
C ALA A 354 17.29 4.88 -36.73
N ALA A 355 17.41 4.14 -35.62
CA ALA A 355 18.21 2.91 -35.56
C ALA A 355 17.47 1.69 -36.14
N LYS A 356 16.13 1.67 -36.11
CA LYS A 356 15.32 0.52 -36.56
C LYS A 356 15.62 0.09 -38.01
N PRO A 357 15.65 0.97 -39.03
CA PRO A 357 15.93 0.57 -40.41
C PRO A 357 17.36 0.05 -40.61
N ALA A 358 18.34 0.69 -39.94
CA ALA A 358 19.73 0.28 -40.02
C ALA A 358 19.95 -1.12 -39.42
N LEU A 359 19.33 -1.39 -38.27
CA LEU A 359 19.38 -2.71 -37.63
C LEU A 359 18.64 -3.77 -38.44
N ALA A 360 17.51 -3.43 -39.06
CA ALA A 360 16.78 -4.36 -39.92
C ALA A 360 17.62 -4.84 -41.11
N LYS A 361 18.40 -3.93 -41.73
CA LYS A 361 19.34 -4.28 -42.79
C LYS A 361 20.45 -5.22 -42.30
N VAL A 362 21.05 -4.92 -41.15
CA VAL A 362 22.05 -5.80 -40.53
C VAL A 362 21.47 -7.18 -40.21
N TRP A 363 20.23 -7.23 -39.71
CA TRP A 363 19.54 -8.48 -39.43
C TRP A 363 19.24 -9.29 -40.69
N GLN A 364 18.87 -8.66 -41.81
CA GLN A 364 18.72 -9.35 -43.09
C GLN A 364 20.04 -9.95 -43.58
N GLU A 365 21.15 -9.23 -43.43
CA GLU A 365 22.47 -9.67 -43.90
C GLU A 365 23.12 -10.74 -42.99
N LYS A 366 22.87 -10.68 -41.67
CA LYS A 366 23.61 -11.45 -40.66
C LYS A 366 22.72 -12.28 -39.73
N GLY A 367 21.41 -12.19 -39.83
CA GLY A 367 20.46 -12.81 -38.90
C GLY A 367 20.57 -14.33 -38.82
N ASP A 368 20.90 -15.00 -39.93
CA ASP A 368 21.10 -16.46 -39.93
C ASP A 368 22.41 -16.87 -39.24
N ILE A 369 23.46 -16.06 -39.39
CA ILE A 369 24.74 -16.26 -38.67
C ILE A 369 24.51 -16.06 -37.17
N LEU A 370 23.82 -14.98 -36.80
CA LEU A 370 23.51 -14.67 -35.39
C LEU A 370 22.64 -15.76 -34.76
N ARG A 371 21.59 -16.24 -35.47
CA ARG A 371 20.74 -17.34 -34.97
C ARG A 371 21.54 -18.62 -34.77
N ASN A 372 22.41 -18.97 -35.70
CA ASN A 372 23.25 -20.16 -35.56
C ASN A 372 24.25 -20.00 -34.39
N GLN A 373 24.89 -18.85 -34.23
CA GLN A 373 25.84 -18.64 -33.12
C GLN A 373 25.17 -18.64 -31.75
N LEU A 374 23.98 -18.05 -31.63
CA LEU A 374 23.22 -17.99 -30.38
C LEU A 374 22.50 -19.30 -30.04
N ALA A 375 22.26 -20.18 -31.03
CA ALA A 375 21.66 -21.49 -30.80
C ALA A 375 22.61 -22.51 -30.15
N PHE A 376 23.91 -22.22 -30.11
CA PHE A 376 24.95 -23.08 -29.50
C PHE A 376 25.56 -22.49 -28.22
N ASP A 377 25.05 -21.37 -27.72
CA ASP A 377 25.35 -20.90 -26.36
C ASP A 377 24.40 -21.63 -25.39
N PRO A 378 24.90 -22.39 -24.40
CA PRO A 378 24.10 -23.27 -23.54
C PRO A 378 23.10 -22.55 -22.62
#